data_AF-A0A7V9V2A0-F1
#
_entry.id   AF-A0A7V9V2A0-F1
#
_cell.length_a   1.000
_cell.length_b   1.000
_cell.length_c   1.000
_cell.angle_alpha   90.00
_cell.angle_beta   90.00
_cell.angle_gamma   90.00
#
_symmetry.space_group_name_H-M   'P 1'
#
loop_
_entity.id
_entity.type
_entity.pdbx_description
1 polymer ?
#
loop_
_entity_poly.entity_id
_entity_poly.type
_entity_poly.pdbx_seq_one_letter_code
_entity_poly.pdbx_strand_id
1 'polypeptide(L)'
;MSREIKLDGGEISVLKTLGVSGTQMPGKILLERSDEMETAELLDTLNGLLALGYVLASKVNLRSVEDVERTLFRVNPSYSRDLKDALNPSTARDERRAQRDRRR
;
A
#
# COMPACT_ATOMS: atom_id res chain seq x y z
N MET A 1 7.07 -4.67 -17.84
CA MET A 1 6.25 -5.85 -17.49
C MET A 1 5.47 -5.46 -16.25
N SER A 2 4.16 -5.26 -16.36
CA SER A 2 3.31 -4.91 -15.22
C SER A 2 3.24 -6.13 -14.29
N ARG A 3 3.69 -6.00 -13.05
CA ARG A 3 3.47 -7.05 -12.06
C ARG A 3 1.99 -7.02 -11.67
N GLU A 4 1.31 -8.14 -11.79
CA GLU A 4 -0.07 -8.24 -11.30
C GLU A 4 -0.03 -8.32 -9.78
N ILE A 5 -0.11 -7.16 -9.13
CA ILE A 5 -0.21 -7.07 -7.67
C ILE A 5 -1.65 -7.42 -7.29
N LYS A 6 -1.80 -8.47 -6.48
CA LYS A 6 -3.07 -8.83 -5.85
C LYS A 6 -3.03 -8.25 -4.45
N LEU A 7 -3.93 -7.31 -4.19
CA LEU A 7 -4.10 -6.72 -2.87
C LEU A 7 -5.42 -7.22 -2.26
N ASP A 8 -5.39 -7.52 -0.97
CA ASP A 8 -6.61 -7.78 -0.20
C ASP A 8 -7.26 -6.47 0.33
N GLY A 9 -8.38 -6.60 1.04
CA GLY A 9 -9.13 -5.45 1.55
C GLY A 9 -8.35 -4.62 2.57
N GLY A 10 -7.58 -5.27 3.45
CA GLY A 10 -6.77 -4.60 4.47
C GLY A 10 -5.58 -3.88 3.85
N GLU A 11 -4.87 -4.53 2.93
CA GLU A 11 -3.77 -3.95 2.18
C GLU A 11 -4.21 -2.74 1.36
N ILE A 12 -5.36 -2.84 0.68
CA ILE A 12 -5.97 -1.72 -0.06
C ILE A 12 -6.26 -0.55 0.89
N SER A 13 -6.84 -0.82 2.06
CA SER A 13 -7.17 0.21 3.05
C SER A 13 -5.91 0.95 3.52
N VAL A 14 -4.89 0.19 3.95
CA VAL A 14 -3.62 0.75 4.42
C VAL A 14 -2.92 1.55 3.33
N LEU A 15 -2.87 1.04 2.09
CA LEU A 15 -2.23 1.74 0.96
C LEU A 15 -2.99 3.01 0.54
N LYS A 16 -4.31 3.03 0.64
CA LYS A 16 -5.11 4.26 0.42
C LYS A 16 -4.83 5.30 1.49
N THR A 17 -4.76 4.89 2.75
CA THR A 17 -4.47 5.77 3.87
C THR A 17 -3.06 6.34 3.80
N LEU A 18 -2.07 5.51 3.46
CA LEU A 18 -0.67 5.90 3.31
C LEU A 18 -0.44 6.80 2.08
N GLY A 19 -1.19 6.54 1.01
CA GLY A 19 -1.07 7.21 -0.27
C GLY A 19 0.10 6.68 -1.11
N VAL A 20 -0.08 6.67 -2.43
CA VAL A 20 0.92 6.20 -3.41
C VAL A 20 1.90 7.28 -3.88
N SER A 21 1.88 8.48 -3.27
CA SER A 21 2.75 9.60 -3.65
C SER A 21 4.21 9.45 -3.19
N GLY A 22 4.53 8.40 -2.43
CA GLY A 22 5.88 8.18 -1.86
C GLY A 22 6.23 9.13 -0.70
N THR A 23 5.28 9.97 -0.28
CA THR A 23 5.41 10.85 0.89
C THR A 23 5.52 10.01 2.15
N GLN A 24 6.38 10.42 3.07
CA GLN A 24 6.49 9.77 4.37
C GLN A 24 5.30 10.16 5.25
N MET A 25 4.67 9.16 5.85
CA MET A 25 3.59 9.29 6.81
C MET A 25 4.03 8.75 8.17
N PRO A 26 3.85 9.53 9.26
CA PRO A 26 4.01 9.02 10.61
C PRO A 26 3.02 7.90 10.91
N GLY A 27 3.48 6.80 11.51
CA GLY A 27 2.63 5.68 11.86
C GLY A 27 1.52 6.03 12.84
N LYS A 28 1.71 7.04 13.69
CA LYS A 28 0.64 7.59 14.53
C LYS A 28 -0.56 8.08 13.70
N ILE A 29 -0.30 8.81 12.62
CA ILE A 29 -1.36 9.30 11.72
C ILE A 29 -1.99 8.15 10.95
N LEU A 30 -1.20 7.14 10.59
CA LEU A 30 -1.71 5.94 9.93
C LEU A 30 -2.68 5.17 10.85
N LEU A 31 -2.34 5.03 12.13
CA LEU A 31 -3.18 4.40 13.15
C LEU A 31 -4.50 5.18 13.34
N GLU A 32 -4.42 6.50 13.53
CA GLU A 32 -5.59 7.38 13.69
C GLU A 32 -6.55 7.32 12.49
N ARG A 33 -6.02 7.11 11.28
CA ARG A 33 -6.81 7.03 10.05
C ARG A 33 -7.28 5.62 9.69
N SER A 34 -6.80 4.61 10.41
CA SER A 34 -7.16 3.20 10.21
C SER A 34 -8.07 2.70 11.33
N ASP A 35 -8.83 3.60 11.97
CA ASP A 35 -9.66 3.35 13.15
C ASP A 35 -10.73 2.25 12.94
N GLU A 36 -11.09 1.96 11.69
CA GLU A 36 -12.00 0.88 11.32
C GLU A 36 -11.35 -0.52 11.30
N MET A 37 -10.01 -0.61 11.37
CA MET A 37 -9.24 -1.86 11.39
C MET A 37 -8.74 -2.19 12.79
N GLU A 38 -8.83 -3.46 13.18
CA GLU A 38 -8.25 -3.90 14.45
C GLU A 38 -6.74 -3.72 14.43
N THR A 39 -6.17 -3.31 15.58
CA THR A 39 -4.73 -3.00 15.64
C THR A 39 -3.84 -4.21 15.34
N ALA A 40 -4.28 -5.41 15.72
CA ALA A 40 -3.58 -6.66 15.38
C ALA A 40 -3.59 -6.92 13.86
N GLU A 41 -4.75 -6.75 13.23
CA GLU A 41 -4.91 -6.88 11.78
C GLU A 41 -4.07 -5.84 11.02
N LEU A 42 -4.02 -4.60 11.51
CA LEU A 42 -3.19 -3.55 10.94
C LEU A 42 -1.69 -3.86 11.05
N LEU A 43 -1.25 -4.36 12.20
CA LEU A 43 0.14 -4.79 12.40
C LEU A 43 0.52 -5.92 11.44
N ASP A 44 -0.33 -6.94 11.30
CA ASP A 44 -0.09 -8.06 10.39
C ASP A 44 -0.07 -7.60 8.93
N THR A 45 -1.02 -6.75 8.52
CA THR A 45 -1.07 -6.15 7.18
C THR A 45 0.18 -5.33 6.88
N LEU A 46 0.61 -4.48 7.82
CA LEU A 46 1.83 -3.67 7.66
C LEU A 46 3.08 -4.53 7.53
N ASN A 47 3.21 -5.56 8.36
CA ASN A 47 4.31 -6.51 8.27
C ASN A 47 4.31 -7.25 6.93
N GLY A 48 3.14 -7.65 6.42
CA GLY A 48 2.99 -8.24 5.09
C GLY A 48 3.46 -7.30 3.98
N LEU A 49 2.98 -6.06 3.97
CA LEU A 49 3.35 -5.04 2.99
C LEU A 49 4.85 -4.68 3.02
N LEU A 50 5.46 -4.70 4.21
CA LEU A 50 6.91 -4.52 4.38
C LEU A 50 7.70 -5.73 3.87
N ALA A 51 7.25 -6.95 4.17
CA ALA A 51 7.89 -8.18 3.72
C ALA A 51 7.86 -8.32 2.19
N LEU A 52 6.76 -7.91 1.55
CA LEU A 52 6.64 -7.84 0.10
C LEU A 52 7.43 -6.68 -0.53
N GLY A 53 7.90 -5.73 0.29
CA GLY A 53 8.63 -4.55 -0.14
C GLY A 53 7.77 -3.49 -0.83
N TYR A 54 6.43 -3.55 -0.66
CA TYR A 54 5.49 -2.56 -1.19
C TYR A 54 5.50 -1.27 -0.37
N VAL A 55 5.69 -1.42 0.94
CA VAL A 55 5.88 -0.31 1.87
C VAL A 55 7.32 -0.35 2.38
N LEU A 56 7.86 0.83 2.70
CA LEU A 56 9.16 1.01 3.33
C LEU A 56 8.92 1.69 4.69
N ALA A 57 9.58 1.18 5.72
CA ALA A 57 9.57 1.75 7.06
C ALA A 57 10.96 2.26 7.45
N SER A 58 11.00 3.28 8.31
CA SER A 58 12.26 3.75 8.91
C SER A 58 12.85 2.75 9.91
N LYS A 59 12.00 1.91 10.53
CA LYS A 59 12.37 0.82 11.43
C LYS A 59 12.00 -0.51 10.78
N VAL A 60 12.93 -1.48 10.82
CA VAL A 60 12.77 -2.76 10.12
C VAL A 60 11.87 -3.75 10.87
N ASN A 61 11.80 -3.67 12.20
CA ASN A 61 11.03 -4.59 13.03
C ASN A 61 9.91 -3.86 13.76
N LEU A 62 8.66 -4.20 13.46
CA LEU A 62 7.45 -3.72 14.13
C LEU A 62 6.86 -4.86 14.96
N ARG A 63 7.02 -4.82 16.29
CA ARG A 63 6.52 -5.86 17.20
C ARG A 63 5.35 -5.39 18.05
N SER A 64 5.14 -4.08 18.15
CA SER A 64 4.07 -3.47 18.94
C SER A 64 3.48 -2.25 18.24
N VAL A 65 2.35 -1.79 18.75
CA VAL A 65 1.68 -0.56 18.29
C VAL A 65 2.59 0.65 18.49
N GLU A 66 3.30 0.71 19.61
CA GLU A 66 4.25 1.79 19.92
C GLU A 66 5.41 1.84 18.90
N ASP A 67 5.81 0.68 18.37
CA ASP A 67 6.79 0.64 17.27
C ASP A 67 6.23 1.26 16.00
N VAL A 68 4.95 0.99 15.69
CA VAL A 68 4.26 1.59 14.53
C VAL A 68 4.17 3.09 14.70
N GLU A 69 3.71 3.59 15.85
CA GLU A 69 3.55 5.03 16.10
C GLU A 69 4.84 5.83 15.87
N ARG A 70 5.98 5.26 16.27
CA ARG A 70 7.31 5.90 16.16
C ARG A 70 7.96 5.72 14.80
N THR A 71 7.36 4.95 13.90
CA THR A 71 7.92 4.62 12.59
C THR A 71 7.35 5.52 11.50
N LEU A 72 8.19 5.90 10.55
CA LEU A 72 7.78 6.58 9.33
C LEU A 72 7.59 5.55 8.22
N PHE A 73 6.44 5.60 7.58
CA PHE A 73 6.06 4.71 6.48
C PHE A 73 6.01 5.48 5.17
N ARG A 74 6.37 4.83 4.07
CA ARG A 74 6.13 5.34 2.71
C ARG A 74 5.96 4.18 1.74
N VAL A 75 5.21 4.40 0.67
CA VAL A 75 5.17 3.43 -0.43
C VAL A 75 6.54 3.34 -1.09
N ASN A 76 6.95 2.14 -1.47
CA ASN A 76 8.15 1.92 -2.25
C ASN A 76 7.98 2.51 -3.67
N PRO A 77 8.83 3.48 -4.08
CA PRO A 77 8.73 4.10 -5.39
C PRO A 77 8.79 3.10 -6.55
N SER A 78 9.53 1.99 -6.38
CA SER A 78 9.64 0.93 -7.39
C SER A 78 8.30 0.23 -7.68
N TYR A 79 7.37 0.24 -6.74
CA TYR A 79 6.04 -0.39 -6.86
C TYR A 79 4.90 0.64 -6.95
N SER A 80 5.18 1.94 -6.79
CA SER A 80 4.18 3.01 -6.75
C SER A 80 3.17 2.98 -7.91
N ARG A 81 3.64 2.74 -9.14
CA ARG A 81 2.79 2.66 -10.34
C ARG A 81 1.89 1.42 -10.31
N ASP A 82 2.48 0.25 -10.09
CA ASP A 82 1.73 -1.01 -10.05
C ASP A 82 0.71 -1.03 -8.89
N LEU A 83 1.06 -0.46 -7.73
CA LEU A 83 0.15 -0.31 -6.58
C LEU A 83 -0.99 0.65 -6.88
N LYS A 84 -0.70 1.77 -7.58
CA LYS A 84 -1.75 2.72 -8.00
C LYS A 84 -2.75 2.07 -8.97
N ASP A 85 -2.26 1.23 -9.88
CA ASP A 85 -3.09 0.49 -10.83
C ASP A 85 -3.92 -0.59 -10.10
N ALA A 86 -3.33 -1.29 -9.12
CA ALA A 86 -4.01 -2.27 -8.29
C ALA A 86 -5.09 -1.64 -7.39
N LEU A 87 -4.86 -0.42 -6.88
CA LEU A 87 -5.84 0.34 -6.09
C LEU A 87 -7.01 0.87 -6.92
N ASN A 88 -6.81 1.09 -8.22
CA ASN A 88 -7.83 1.58 -9.16
C ASN A 88 -8.04 0.58 -10.32
N PRO A 89 -8.65 -0.59 -10.05
CA PRO A 89 -8.84 -1.61 -11.07
C PRO A 89 -9.72 -1.15 -12.25
N SER A 90 -10.57 -0.13 -12.04
CA SER A 90 -11.44 0.46 -13.07
C SER A 90 -10.62 1.10 -14.20
N THR A 91 -9.60 1.90 -13.86
CA THR A 91 -8.77 2.60 -14.84
C THR A 91 -7.85 1.65 -15.62
N ALA A 92 -7.32 0.63 -14.94
CA ALA A 92 -6.46 -0.38 -15.56
C ALA A 92 -7.20 -1.26 -16.59
N ARG A 93 -8.52 -1.49 -16.41
CA ARG A 93 -9.36 -2.21 -17.38
C ARG A 93 -9.61 -1.40 -18.66
N ASP A 94 -9.81 -0.09 -18.53
CA ASP A 94 -10.05 0.80 -19.67
C ASP A 94 -8.79 1.00 -20.52
N GLU A 95 -7.61 1.15 -19.91
CA GLU A 95 -6.34 1.25 -20.64
C GLU A 95 -5.99 -0.04 -21.40
N ARG A 96 -6.23 -1.21 -20.79
CA ARG A 96 -6.03 -2.51 -21.44
C ARG A 96 -6.99 -2.73 -22.63
N ARG A 97 -8.23 -2.21 -22.56
CA ARG A 97 -9.16 -2.21 -23.70
C ARG A 97 -8.69 -1.28 -24.81
N ALA A 98 -8.35 -0.03 -24.48
CA ALA A 98 -7.91 0.97 -25.46
C ALA A 98 -6.61 0.56 -26.18
N GLN A 99 -5.69 -0.15 -25.51
CA GLN A 99 -4.45 -0.63 -26.13
C GLN A 99 -4.69 -1.82 -27.09
N ARG A 100 -5.76 -2.60 -26.87
CA ARG A 100 -6.16 -3.70 -27.76
C ARG A 100 -6.78 -3.19 -29.06
N ASP A 101 -7.55 -2.10 -28.99
CA ASP A 101 -8.20 -1.50 -30.17
C ASP A 101 -7.21 -0.78 -31.10
N ARG A 102 -6.10 -0.26 -30.57
CA ARG A 102 -5.04 0.40 -31.37
C ARG A 102 -4.11 -0.56 -32.11
N ARG A 103 -4.23 -1.86 -31.88
CA ARG A 103 -3.43 -2.92 -32.57
C ARG A 103 -4.21 -3.63 -33.68
N ARG A 104 -5.39 -3.13 -34.05
CA ARG A 104 -6.17 -3.59 -35.21
C ARG A 104 -6.07 -2.60 -36.36
#